data_AF-A0A0F9GRF0-F1
#
_entry.id   AF-A0A0F9GRF0-F1
#
_cell.length_a   1.000
_cell.length_b   1.000
_cell.length_c   1.000
_cell.angle_alpha   90.00
_cell.angle_beta   90.00
_cell.angle_gamma   90.00
#
_symmetry.space_group_name_H-M   'P 1'
#
loop_
_entity.id
_entity.type
_entity.pdbx_description
1 polymer ?
#
loop_
_entity_poly.entity_id
_entity_poly.type
_entity_poly.pdbx_seq_one_letter_code
_entity_poly.pdbx_strand_id
1 'polypeptide(L)'
;ANGVSFTWNSIDFGGSSYNLYVVSDFVPYMPKATLHIEKLAQTDGAVTQGSTWEPLTIAVRCIVQASSAANRITQTTNIIAALKTTEEGEKPFVLDMYPNWQWQARMITGLNAKLMSTGLQFPLSFFCANPWPTDIS
;
A
#
# COMPACT_ATOMS: atom_id res chain seq x y z
N ALA A 1 -14.70 6.30 15.67
CA ALA A 1 -14.92 5.90 14.27
C ALA A 1 -14.31 4.52 14.13
N ASN A 2 -15.12 3.49 13.85
CA ASN A 2 -14.59 2.16 13.56
C ASN A 2 -14.28 2.14 12.06
N GLY A 3 -13.18 2.79 11.69
CA GLY A 3 -12.69 2.81 10.32
C GLY A 3 -11.57 1.81 10.14
N VAL A 4 -11.52 1.16 8.99
CA VAL A 4 -10.37 0.36 8.56
C VAL A 4 -9.18 1.29 8.34
N SER A 5 -8.00 0.93 8.83
CA SER A 5 -6.74 1.59 8.55
C SER A 5 -5.68 0.60 8.04
N PHE A 6 -4.41 0.91 8.26
CA PHE A 6 -3.28 0.06 8.01
C PHE A 6 -2.20 0.26 9.07
N THR A 7 -1.41 -0.77 9.28
CA THR A 7 -0.17 -0.72 10.05
C THR A 7 1.01 -0.75 9.07
N TRP A 8 1.95 0.18 9.22
CA TRP A 8 3.18 0.20 8.42
C TRP A 8 4.40 0.37 9.31
N ASN A 9 5.37 -0.54 9.18
CA ASN A 9 6.57 -0.59 10.02
C ASN A 9 6.25 -0.57 11.54
N SER A 10 5.25 -1.34 11.97
CA SER A 10 4.74 -1.38 13.36
C SER A 10 4.08 -0.08 13.86
N ILE A 11 3.81 0.88 12.97
CA ILE A 11 3.05 2.10 13.29
C ILE A 11 1.61 1.90 12.83
N ASP A 12 0.69 1.93 13.77
CA ASP A 12 -0.75 1.93 13.50
C ASP A 12 -1.21 3.35 13.13
N PHE A 13 -1.63 3.52 11.88
CA PHE A 13 -2.11 4.80 11.34
C PHE A 13 -3.59 5.07 11.66
N GLY A 14 -4.35 4.08 12.14
CA GLY A 14 -5.72 4.22 12.61
C GLY A 14 -5.81 4.79 14.03
N GLY A 15 -4.72 4.68 14.80
CA GLY A 15 -4.63 5.18 16.17
C GLY A 15 -4.89 6.69 16.31
N SER A 16 -5.19 7.11 17.55
CA SER A 16 -5.61 8.48 17.89
C SER A 16 -4.63 9.59 17.48
N SER A 17 -3.35 9.24 17.33
CA SER A 17 -2.27 10.16 16.94
C SER A 17 -2.33 10.56 15.46
N TYR A 18 -2.99 9.75 14.62
CA TYR A 18 -2.98 9.89 13.17
C TYR A 18 -4.41 9.99 12.60
N ASN A 19 -5.36 9.17 13.08
CA ASN A 19 -6.73 9.07 12.54
C ASN A 19 -6.78 8.99 11.01
N LEU A 20 -5.84 8.26 10.41
CA LEU A 20 -5.81 8.00 8.98
C LEU A 20 -6.62 6.74 8.71
N TYR A 21 -7.62 6.85 7.86
CA TYR A 21 -8.50 5.72 7.55
C TYR A 21 -8.52 5.44 6.07
N VAL A 22 -8.59 4.16 5.72
CA VAL A 22 -8.73 3.67 4.35
C VAL A 22 -10.21 3.66 3.99
N VAL A 23 -10.55 4.35 2.90
CA VAL A 23 -11.91 4.42 2.34
C VAL A 23 -12.13 3.34 1.29
N SER A 24 -11.10 3.06 0.50
CA SER A 24 -11.11 1.98 -0.49
C SER A 24 -9.68 1.54 -0.76
N ASP A 25 -9.50 0.26 -1.01
CA ASP A 25 -8.25 -0.35 -1.44
C ASP A 25 -8.35 -0.92 -2.86
N PHE A 26 -7.19 -1.17 -3.42
CA PHE A 26 -6.99 -1.99 -4.59
C PHE A 26 -5.81 -2.92 -4.29
N VAL A 27 -6.16 -4.12 -3.83
CA VAL A 27 -5.25 -5.26 -3.68
C VAL A 27 -5.68 -6.30 -4.72
N PRO A 28 -4.90 -6.53 -5.79
CA PRO A 28 -5.15 -7.62 -6.72
C PRO A 28 -5.25 -8.96 -5.99
N TYR A 29 -6.29 -9.73 -6.30
CA TYR A 29 -6.49 -11.06 -5.72
C TYR A 29 -5.33 -12.02 -6.03
N MET A 30 -4.73 -11.89 -7.22
CA MET A 30 -3.54 -12.63 -7.63
C MET A 30 -2.55 -11.69 -8.30
N PRO A 31 -1.24 -11.88 -8.08
CA PRO A 31 -0.21 -11.20 -8.85
C PRO A 31 -0.34 -11.52 -10.33
N LYS A 32 0.07 -10.60 -11.20
CA LYS A 32 0.05 -10.85 -12.65
C LYS A 32 1.19 -11.81 -13.02
N ALA A 33 0.87 -12.85 -13.79
CA ALA A 33 1.86 -13.76 -14.35
C ALA A 33 2.43 -13.18 -15.65
N THR A 34 3.75 -13.27 -15.80
CA THR A 34 4.46 -13.00 -17.04
C THR A 34 5.03 -14.30 -17.57
N LEU A 35 4.65 -14.67 -18.79
CA LEU A 35 5.11 -15.87 -19.47
C LEU A 35 6.29 -15.53 -20.38
N HIS A 36 7.37 -16.30 -20.25
CA HIS A 36 8.51 -16.23 -21.16
C HIS A 36 8.26 -17.25 -22.27
N ILE A 37 7.86 -16.75 -23.45
CA ILE A 37 7.50 -17.57 -24.61
C ILE A 37 8.60 -17.41 -25.65
N GLU A 38 9.18 -18.54 -26.05
CA GLU A 38 10.15 -18.61 -27.13
C GLU A 38 9.53 -19.27 -28.36
N LYS A 39 9.73 -18.64 -29.51
CA LYS A 39 9.24 -19.12 -30.80
C LYS A 39 10.41 -19.69 -31.58
N LEU A 40 10.33 -20.97 -31.92
CA LEU A 40 11.28 -21.60 -32.81
C LEU A 40 10.99 -21.17 -34.24
N ALA A 41 12.01 -20.68 -34.94
CA ALA A 41 11.86 -20.27 -36.33
C ALA A 41 11.37 -21.46 -37.18
N GLN A 42 10.44 -21.19 -38.10
CA GLN A 42 9.90 -22.16 -39.06
C GLN A 42 9.14 -23.35 -38.47
N THR A 43 8.67 -23.26 -37.21
CA THR A 43 7.77 -24.26 -36.60
C THR A 43 6.47 -23.61 -36.16
N ASP A 44 5.33 -24.27 -36.40
CA ASP A 44 4.04 -23.85 -35.85
C ASP A 44 3.99 -24.21 -34.37
N GLY A 45 4.11 -23.18 -33.51
CA GLY A 45 4.03 -23.32 -32.07
C GLY A 45 4.95 -22.38 -31.32
N ALA A 46 4.88 -22.43 -29.99
CA ALA A 46 5.80 -21.73 -29.11
C ALA A 46 6.02 -22.58 -27.86
N VAL A 47 7.20 -22.46 -27.26
CA VAL A 47 7.54 -23.16 -26.01
C VAL A 47 7.55 -22.14 -24.88
N THR A 48 6.83 -22.45 -23.80
CA THR A 48 6.94 -21.68 -22.55
C THR A 48 8.22 -22.09 -21.84
N GLN A 49 9.20 -21.18 -21.77
CA GLN A 49 10.47 -21.42 -21.08
C GLN A 49 10.40 -21.18 -19.58
N GLY A 50 9.37 -20.46 -19.12
CA GLY A 50 9.14 -20.22 -17.71
C GLY A 50 8.06 -19.18 -17.47
N SER A 51 7.76 -18.94 -16.20
CA SER A 51 6.86 -17.89 -15.75
C SER A 51 7.46 -17.16 -14.55
N THR A 52 7.16 -15.87 -14.45
CA THR A 52 7.48 -15.03 -13.29
C THR A 52 6.23 -14.31 -12.82
N TRP A 53 6.18 -13.99 -11.53
CA TRP A 53 5.12 -13.15 -10.97
C TRP A 53 5.60 -11.71 -10.93
N GLU A 54 4.81 -10.79 -11.49
CA GLU A 54 5.12 -9.38 -11.45
C GLU A 54 5.03 -8.84 -10.01
N PRO A 55 5.88 -7.86 -9.64
CA PRO A 55 5.73 -7.11 -8.41
C PRO A 55 4.33 -6.51 -8.26
N LEU A 56 3.89 -6.37 -7.01
CA LEU A 56 2.55 -5.90 -6.69
C LEU A 56 2.58 -4.41 -6.30
N THR A 57 1.61 -3.64 -6.76
CA THR A 57 1.34 -2.30 -6.20
C THR A 57 -0.02 -2.32 -5.53
N ILE A 58 -0.03 -2.10 -4.23
CA ILE A 58 -1.24 -1.91 -3.42
C ILE A 58 -1.56 -0.43 -3.43
N ALA A 59 -2.77 -0.06 -3.86
CA ALA A 59 -3.22 1.33 -3.81
C ALA A 59 -4.35 1.47 -2.81
N VAL A 60 -4.29 2.47 -1.94
CA VAL A 60 -5.33 2.79 -0.96
C VAL A 60 -5.73 4.24 -1.07
N ARG A 61 -7.03 4.52 -0.99
CA ARG A 61 -7.56 5.87 -0.83
C ARG A 61 -7.81 6.12 0.64
N CYS A 62 -7.15 7.13 1.18
CA CYS A 62 -7.19 7.44 2.59
C CYS A 62 -7.86 8.79 2.85
N ILE A 63 -8.34 8.96 4.07
CA ILE A 63 -8.89 10.21 4.60
C ILE A 63 -8.37 10.44 6.02
N VAL A 64 -8.03 11.68 6.36
CA VAL A 64 -7.69 12.07 7.74
C VAL A 64 -8.96 12.55 8.44
N GLN A 65 -9.39 11.84 9.48
CA GLN A 65 -10.57 12.20 10.27
C GLN A 65 -10.16 13.00 11.52
N ALA A 66 -10.58 14.27 11.57
CA ALA A 66 -10.27 15.16 12.67
C ALA A 66 -11.52 15.91 13.15
N SER A 67 -11.60 16.16 14.46
CA SER A 67 -12.68 16.93 15.09
C SER A 67 -12.65 18.44 14.76
N SER A 68 -11.51 18.96 14.31
CA SER A 68 -11.35 20.37 13.91
C SER A 68 -10.28 20.52 12.82
N ALA A 69 -10.27 21.66 12.13
CA ALA A 69 -9.26 21.96 11.12
C ALA A 69 -7.85 22.02 11.71
N ALA A 70 -7.68 22.62 12.89
CA ALA A 70 -6.39 22.67 13.58
C ALA A 70 -5.88 21.27 13.94
N ASN A 71 -6.74 20.40 14.47
CA ASN A 71 -6.40 19.01 14.79
C ASN A 71 -5.99 18.25 13.51
N ARG A 72 -6.70 18.47 12.39
CA ARG A 72 -6.36 17.86 11.10
C ARG A 72 -4.98 18.21 10.61
N ILE A 73 -4.57 19.47 10.77
CA ILE A 73 -3.23 19.92 10.38
C ILE A 73 -2.20 19.18 11.22
N THR A 74 -2.37 19.13 12.55
CA THR A 74 -1.47 18.40 13.45
C THR A 74 -1.38 16.91 13.09
N GLN A 75 -2.51 16.24 12.89
CA GLN A 75 -2.55 14.83 12.48
C GLN A 75 -1.88 14.61 11.12
N THR A 76 -2.14 15.47 10.15
CA THR A 76 -1.48 15.43 8.83
C THR A 76 0.03 15.56 8.97
N THR A 77 0.51 16.49 9.80
CA THR A 77 1.94 16.67 10.07
C THR A 77 2.55 15.42 10.71
N ASN A 78 1.88 14.82 11.69
CA ASN A 78 2.33 13.59 12.34
C ASN A 78 2.39 12.42 11.35
N ILE A 79 1.37 12.27 10.50
CA ILE A 79 1.33 11.25 9.45
C ILE A 79 2.52 11.43 8.53
N ILE A 80 2.76 12.64 8.01
CA ILE A 80 3.86 12.90 7.09
C ILE A 80 5.21 12.63 7.74
N ALA A 81 5.40 13.03 9.00
CA ALA A 81 6.62 12.74 9.74
C ALA A 81 6.85 11.23 9.84
N ALA A 82 5.83 10.46 10.26
CA ALA A 82 5.90 9.01 10.34
C ALA A 82 6.19 8.37 8.99
N LEU A 83 5.44 8.74 7.94
CA LEU A 83 5.60 8.17 6.60
C LEU A 83 6.98 8.49 5.99
N LYS A 84 7.54 9.66 6.27
CA LYS A 84 8.90 10.02 5.83
C LYS A 84 9.98 9.24 6.56
N THR A 85 9.83 9.01 7.87
CA THR A 85 10.79 8.20 8.62
C THR A 85 10.86 6.75 8.16
N THR A 86 9.84 6.30 7.42
CA THR A 86 9.72 4.94 6.91
C THR A 86 9.86 4.84 5.39
N GLU A 87 10.24 5.94 4.71
CA GLU A 87 10.36 6.01 3.24
C GLU A 87 11.48 5.11 2.68
N GLU A 88 12.48 4.75 3.52
CA GLU A 88 13.62 3.94 3.11
C GLU A 88 13.36 2.44 3.19
N GLY A 89 13.45 1.77 2.03
CA GLY A 89 13.42 0.31 1.92
C GLY A 89 12.01 -0.29 2.00
N GLU A 90 11.93 -1.61 1.88
CA GLU A 90 10.68 -2.34 2.12
C GLU A 90 10.48 -2.54 3.62
N LYS A 91 9.23 -2.36 4.07
CA LYS A 91 8.84 -2.51 5.47
C LYS A 91 7.57 -3.36 5.58
N PRO A 92 7.33 -3.97 6.75
CA PRO A 92 6.08 -4.67 7.02
C PRO A 92 4.87 -3.75 6.85
N PHE A 93 3.91 -4.19 6.05
CA PHE A 93 2.67 -3.48 5.77
C PHE A 93 1.50 -4.45 5.95
N VAL A 94 0.53 -4.05 6.76
CA VAL A 94 -0.69 -4.80 7.06
C VAL A 94 -1.87 -3.88 6.84
N LEU A 95 -2.86 -4.33 6.06
CA LEU A 95 -4.13 -3.64 5.90
C LEU A 95 -5.14 -4.23 6.88
N ASP A 96 -5.88 -3.41 7.60
CA ASP A 96 -6.84 -3.92 8.59
C ASP A 96 -7.97 -4.73 7.93
N MET A 97 -8.23 -4.56 6.63
CA MET A 97 -9.16 -5.41 5.87
C MET A 97 -8.64 -6.84 5.67
N TYR A 98 -7.32 -7.02 5.73
CA TYR A 98 -6.62 -8.29 5.56
C TYR A 98 -5.66 -8.49 6.75
N PRO A 99 -6.17 -8.60 7.98
CA PRO A 99 -5.36 -8.47 9.19
C PRO A 99 -4.34 -9.61 9.37
N ASN A 100 -4.58 -10.76 8.73
CA ASN A 100 -3.69 -11.92 8.79
C ASN A 100 -2.61 -11.89 7.70
N TRP A 101 -2.61 -10.90 6.81
CA TRP A 101 -1.69 -10.83 5.68
C TRP A 101 -0.74 -9.65 5.82
N GLN A 102 0.55 -9.95 5.77
CA GLN A 102 1.62 -8.96 5.82
C GLN A 102 2.41 -8.95 4.51
N TRP A 103 2.53 -7.78 3.90
CA TRP A 103 3.41 -7.54 2.76
C TRP A 103 4.70 -6.86 3.21
N GLN A 104 5.79 -7.08 2.47
CA GLN A 104 6.97 -6.22 2.51
C GLN A 104 6.82 -5.18 1.43
N ALA A 105 6.58 -3.93 1.83
CA ALA A 105 6.23 -2.87 0.91
C ALA A 105 6.97 -1.56 1.19
N ARG A 106 7.25 -0.82 0.12
CA ARG A 106 7.76 0.55 0.17
C ARG A 106 6.70 1.50 -0.36
N MET A 107 6.52 2.65 0.30
CA MET A 107 5.62 3.67 -0.22
C MET A 107 6.25 4.33 -1.47
N ILE A 108 5.48 4.48 -2.54
CA ILE A 108 5.93 5.11 -3.80
C ILE A 108 5.18 6.41 -4.12
N THR A 109 4.14 6.73 -3.36
CA THR A 109 3.39 7.97 -3.54
C THR A 109 4.10 9.15 -2.90
N GLY A 110 4.27 10.23 -3.66
CA GLY A 110 4.72 11.51 -3.10
C GLY A 110 3.68 12.12 -2.17
N LEU A 111 4.09 12.48 -0.95
CA LEU A 111 3.20 13.06 0.05
C LEU A 111 2.85 14.52 -0.28
N ASN A 112 1.55 14.84 -0.30
CA ASN A 112 1.05 16.19 -0.50
C ASN A 112 0.31 16.69 0.75
N ALA A 113 1.02 17.42 1.61
CA ALA A 113 0.48 17.93 2.87
C ALA A 113 -0.78 18.78 2.68
N LYS A 114 -0.81 19.62 1.64
CA LYS A 114 -1.95 20.49 1.34
C LYS A 114 -3.18 19.65 1.07
N LEU A 115 -3.08 18.63 0.22
CA LEU A 115 -4.19 17.73 -0.10
C LEU A 115 -4.66 16.97 1.15
N MET A 116 -3.73 16.38 1.90
CA MET A 116 -4.05 15.58 3.10
C MET A 116 -4.76 16.41 4.18
N SER A 117 -4.36 17.68 4.33
CA SER A 117 -4.99 18.61 5.29
C SER A 117 -6.38 19.10 4.88
N THR A 118 -6.83 18.87 3.64
CA THR A 118 -8.17 19.29 3.21
C THR A 118 -9.28 18.42 3.82
N GLY A 119 -8.96 17.22 4.29
CA GLY A 119 -9.94 16.20 4.70
C GLY A 119 -10.66 15.55 3.53
N LEU A 120 -10.22 15.81 2.29
CA LEU A 120 -10.63 15.03 1.13
C LEU A 120 -9.85 13.71 1.09
N GLN A 121 -10.35 12.79 0.27
CA GLN A 121 -9.65 11.53 0.01
C GLN A 121 -8.38 11.78 -0.81
N PHE A 122 -7.32 11.05 -0.50
CA PHE A 122 -6.07 11.07 -1.26
C PHE A 122 -5.50 9.66 -1.42
N PRO A 123 -4.81 9.38 -2.54
CA PRO A 123 -4.21 8.07 -2.76
C PRO A 123 -2.89 7.92 -1.98
N LEU A 124 -2.62 6.71 -1.52
CA LEU A 124 -1.30 6.21 -1.16
C LEU A 124 -1.09 4.88 -1.90
N SER A 125 0.11 4.65 -2.39
CA SER A 125 0.50 3.46 -3.12
C SER A 125 1.76 2.86 -2.53
N PHE A 126 1.74 1.55 -2.36
CA PHE A 126 2.78 0.74 -1.76
C PHE A 126 3.23 -0.31 -2.76
N PHE A 127 4.51 -0.29 -3.11
CA PHE A 127 5.13 -1.26 -4.00
C PHE A 127 5.70 -2.42 -3.18
N CYS A 128 5.39 -3.65 -3.59
CA CYS A 128 5.89 -4.88 -2.99
C CYS A 128 6.69 -5.63 -4.05
N ALA A 129 8.01 -5.76 -3.88
CA ALA A 129 8.84 -6.53 -4.83
C ALA A 129 8.46 -8.01 -4.82
N ASN A 130 8.22 -8.57 -3.63
CA ASN A 130 7.56 -9.86 -3.49
C ASN A 130 6.04 -9.63 -3.43
N PRO A 131 5.27 -10.09 -4.43
CA PRO A 131 3.84 -9.82 -4.49
C PRO A 131 3.02 -10.71 -3.54
N TRP A 132 3.64 -11.70 -2.90
CA TRP A 132 2.96 -12.63 -2.00
C TRP A 132 3.00 -12.15 -0.55
N PRO A 133 1.84 -12.06 0.14
CA PRO A 133 1.83 -11.80 1.57
C PRO A 133 2.35 -13.00 2.37
N THR A 134 2.83 -12.72 3.58
CA THR A 134 3.09 -13.71 4.61
C THR A 134 1.88 -13.79 5.54
N ASP A 135 1.47 -15.00 5.92
CA ASP A 135 0.45 -15.22 6.95
C ASP A 135 1.05 -14.94 8.34
N ILE A 136 0.36 -14.14 9.13
CA ILE A 136 0.78 -13.70 10.48
C ILE A 136 -0.24 -14.05 11.57
N SER A 137 -1.15 -15.00 11.29
CA SER A 137 -2.14 -15.51 12.25
C SER A 137 -1.55 -16.35 13.38
#